data_AF-A0A7X1Y5P7-F1
#
_entry.id   AF-A0A7X1Y5P7-F1
#
_cell.length_a   1.000
_cell.length_b   1.000
_cell.length_c   1.000
_cell.angle_alpha   90.00
_cell.angle_beta   90.00
_cell.angle_gamma   90.00
#
_symmetry.space_group_name_H-M   'P 1'
#
loop_
_entity.id
_entity.type
_entity.pdbx_description
1 polymer ?
#
loop_
_entity_poly.entity_id
_entity_poly.type
_entity_poly.pdbx_seq_one_letter_code
_entity_poly.pdbx_strand_id
1 'polypeptide(L)' 'MKLFTRRPKTRTEIEEEQFILAANSLKTLQVPLGGCMSIDPEEFRDQIIAAREQYKSLVRRDGH' A
#
# COMPACT_ATOMS: atom_id res chain seq x y z
N MET A 1 -19.60 -21.50 26.32
CA MET A 1 -19.04 -21.16 25.00
C MET A 1 -19.09 -19.65 24.86
N LYS A 2 -17.97 -18.93 25.04
CA LYS A 2 -17.95 -17.47 24.91
C LYS A 2 -18.01 -17.14 23.42
N LEU A 3 -19.13 -16.57 22.98
CA LEU A 3 -19.24 -15.93 21.67
C LEU A 3 -18.28 -14.74 21.69
N PHE A 4 -17.07 -14.92 21.15
CA PHE A 4 -16.24 -13.79 20.78
C PHE A 4 -16.94 -13.11 19.59
N THR A 5 -17.88 -12.22 19.88
CA THR A 5 -18.39 -11.28 18.90
C THR A 5 -17.19 -10.46 18.43
N ARG A 6 -16.71 -10.75 17.22
CA ARG A 6 -15.65 -9.94 16.61
C ARG A 6 -16.20 -8.53 16.49
N ARG A 7 -15.65 -7.59 17.25
CA ARG A 7 -15.98 -6.18 17.08
C ARG A 7 -15.64 -5.75 15.65
N PRO A 8 -16.42 -4.85 15.04
CA PRO A 8 -16.04 -4.28 13.74
C PRO A 8 -14.64 -3.66 13.86
N LYS A 9 -13.85 -3.83 12.80
CA LYS A 9 -12.52 -3.22 12.72
C LYS A 9 -12.65 -1.71 12.67
N THR A 10 -11.72 -1.01 13.32
CA THR A 10 -11.61 0.44 13.19
C THR A 10 -11.07 0.79 11.80
N ARG A 11 -11.22 2.06 11.40
CA ARG A 11 -10.64 2.56 10.15
C ARG A 11 -9.11 2.35 10.12
N THR A 12 -8.44 2.61 11.23
CA THR A 12 -6.99 2.44 11.36
C THR A 12 -6.57 0.99 11.18
N GLU A 13 -7.29 0.04 11.78
CA GLU A 13 -7.01 -1.39 11.61
C GLU A 13 -7.17 -1.82 10.15
N ILE A 14 -8.15 -1.27 9.43
CA ILE A 14 -8.35 -1.55 8.01
C ILE A 14 -7.21 -0.94 7.18
N GLU A 15 -6.84 0.32 7.43
CA GLU A 15 -5.74 1.00 6.72
C GLU A 15 -4.40 0.28 6.94
N GLU A 16 -4.13 -0.20 8.16
CA GLU A 16 -2.94 -0.99 8.48
C GLU A 16 -2.91 -2.33 7.74
N GLU A 17 -4.05 -3.03 7.65
CA GLU A 17 -4.15 -4.26 6.88
C GLU A 17 -3.94 -4.02 5.38
N GLN A 18 -4.51 -2.95 4.83
CA GLN A 18 -4.28 -2.58 3.43
C GLN A 18 -2.82 -2.23 3.18
N PHE A 19 -2.17 -1.52 4.12
CA PHE A 19 -0.74 -1.22 4.03
C PHE A 19 0.10 -2.50 4.01
N ILE A 20 -0.16 -3.43 4.93
CA ILE A 20 0.57 -4.71 5.00
C ILE A 20 0.38 -5.52 3.72
N LEU A 21 -0.86 -5.58 3.20
CA LEU A 21 -1.14 -6.28 1.93
C LEU A 21 -0.40 -5.64 0.76
N ALA A 22 -0.37 -4.31 0.68
CA ALA A 22 0.36 -3.59 -0.36
C ALA A 22 1.87 -3.83 -0.25
N ALA A 23 2.45 -3.74 0.96
CA ALA A 23 3.86 -3.99 1.19
C ALA A 23 4.26 -5.43 0.82
N ASN A 24 3.46 -6.42 1.23
CA ASN A 24 3.70 -7.83 0.91
C ASN A 24 3.50 -8.16 -0.59
N SER A 25 2.86 -7.28 -1.35
CA SER A 25 2.71 -7.46 -2.80
C SER A 25 3.96 -7.06 -3.60
N LEU A 26 4.89 -6.31 -2.97
CA LEU A 26 6.16 -5.93 -3.59
C LEU A 26 7.08 -7.14 -3.72
N LYS A 27 7.61 -7.36 -4.90
CA LYS A 27 8.41 -8.55 -5.26
C LYS A 27 9.83 -8.46 -4.76
N THR A 28 10.40 -7.26 -4.74
CA THR A 28 11.82 -7.01 -4.45
C THR A 28 12.06 -6.38 -3.09
N LEU A 29 11.00 -6.15 -2.30
CA LEU A 29 11.11 -5.67 -0.94
C LEU A 29 11.90 -6.69 -0.10
N GLN A 30 13.03 -6.26 0.43
CA GLN A 30 13.88 -7.04 1.32
C GLN A 30 14.14 -6.26 2.61
N VAL A 31 14.19 -6.99 3.72
CA VAL A 31 14.54 -6.48 5.05
C VAL A 31 15.80 -7.20 5.54
N PRO A 32 17.00 -6.85 5.02
CA PRO A 32 18.25 -7.40 5.54
C PRO A 32 18.43 -7.15 7.04
N LEU A 33 19.15 -8.04 7.70
CA LEU A 33 19.40 -8.05 9.15
C LEU A 33 20.00 -6.73 9.70
N GLY A 34 20.55 -5.88 8.84
CA GLY A 34 21.05 -4.54 9.19
C GLY A 34 19.96 -3.48 9.35
N GLY A 35 18.67 -3.82 9.19
CA GLY A 35 17.54 -2.92 9.44
C GLY A 35 17.26 -1.92 8.31
N CYS A 36 18.00 -1.97 7.21
CA CYS A 36 17.66 -1.22 6.00
C CYS A 36 16.58 -1.98 5.22
N MET A 37 15.59 -1.28 4.70
CA MET A 37 14.67 -1.85 3.70
C MET A 37 15.16 -1.47 2.31
N SER A 38 15.27 -2.45 1.41
CA SER A 38 15.61 -2.23 0.02
C SER A 38 14.48 -2.70 -0.89
N ILE A 39 14.19 -1.92 -1.92
CA ILE A 39 13.27 -2.24 -3.02
C ILE A 39 14.04 -1.95 -4.31
N ASP A 40 13.84 -2.77 -5.35
CA ASP A 40 14.35 -2.50 -6.69
C ASP A 40 13.80 -1.15 -7.19
N PRO A 41 14.67 -0.19 -7.56
CA PRO A 41 14.25 1.11 -8.06
C PRO A 41 13.28 1.04 -9.24
N GLU A 42 13.39 0.05 -10.13
CA GLU A 42 12.48 -0.08 -11.27
C GLU A 42 11.08 -0.55 -10.84
N GLU A 43 10.98 -1.46 -9.86
CA GLU A 43 9.67 -1.83 -9.29
C GLU A 43 9.00 -0.63 -8.62
N PHE A 44 9.77 0.16 -7.86
CA PHE A 44 9.25 1.37 -7.23
C PHE A 44 8.76 2.39 -8.27
N ARG A 45 9.50 2.56 -9.36
CA ARG A 45 9.12 3.42 -10.49
C ARG A 45 7.82 2.95 -11.13
N ASP A 46 7.69 1.66 -11.41
CA ASP A 46 6.50 1.08 -12.02
C ASP A 46 5.26 1.29 -11.14
N GLN A 47 5.39 1.12 -9.82
CA GLN A 47 4.32 1.40 -8.87
C GLN A 47 3.89 2.88 -8.89
N ILE A 48 4.85 3.81 -8.95
CA ILE A 48 4.53 5.24 -9.07
C ILE A 48 3.78 5.54 -10.36
N ILE A 49 4.21 4.97 -11.49
CA ILE A 49 3.55 5.19 -12.79
C ILE A 49 2.14 4.62 -12.75
N ALA A 50 1.96 3.41 -12.26
CA ALA A 50 0.66 2.77 -12.13
C ALA A 50 -0.30 3.59 -11.24
N ALA A 51 0.18 4.04 -10.08
CA ALA A 51 -0.61 4.90 -9.18
C ALA A 51 -1.00 6.21 -9.86
N ARG A 52 -0.08 6.87 -10.58
CA ARG A 52 -0.39 8.10 -11.32
C ARG A 52 -1.47 7.90 -12.37
N GLU A 53 -1.42 6.80 -13.12
CA GLU A 53 -2.45 6.49 -14.11
C GLU A 53 -3.80 6.18 -13.45
N GLN A 54 -3.83 5.47 -12.31
CA GLN A 54 -5.06 5.23 -11.55
C GLN A 54 -5.70 6.52 -11.04
N TYR A 55 -4.89 7.48 -10.59
CA TYR A 55 -5.37 8.76 -10.04
C TYR A 55 -5.45 9.89 -11.07
N LYS A 56 -5.20 9.60 -12.35
CA LYS A 56 -5.26 10.59 -13.44
C LYS A 56 -6.62 11.27 -13.55
N SER A 57 -7.69 10.57 -13.18
CA SER A 57 -9.06 11.09 -13.14
C SER A 57 -9.29 12.12 -12.03
N LEU A 58 -8.47 12.11 -10.97
CA LEU A 58 -8.54 13.08 -9.87
C LEU A 58 -7.89 14.41 -10.24
N VAL A 59 -7.00 14.42 -11.24
CA VAL A 59 -6.41 15.64 -11.77
C VAL A 59 -7.44 16.31 -12.67
N ARG A 60 -8.12 17.34 -12.15
CA ARG A 60 -8.94 18.21 -12.98
C ARG A 60 -8.06 18.89 -14.03
N ARG A 61 -8.40 18.71 -15.30
CA ARG A 61 -7.87 19.56 -16.37
C ARG A 61 -8.68 20.85 -16.40
N ASP A 62 -8.58 21.64 -15.35
CA ASP A 62 -9.22 22.96 -15.31
C ASP A 62 -8.34 23.92 -16.13
N GLY A 63 -8.56 23.89 -17.44
CA GLY A 63 -8.13 24.89 -18.41
C GLY A 63 -9.24 25.89 -18.74
N HIS A 64 -10.23 26.06 -17.85
CA HIS A 64 -11.27 27.09 -17.91
C HIS A 64 -11.55 27.66 -16.52
#